data_AF-A0A963PUN9-F1
#
_entry.id   AF-A0A963PUN9-F1
#
_cell.length_a   1.000
_cell.length_b   1.000
_cell.length_c   1.000
_cell.angle_alpha   90.00
_cell.angle_beta   90.00
_cell.angle_gamma   90.00
#
_symmetry.space_group_name_H-M   'P 1'
#
loop_
_entity.id
_entity.type
_entity.pdbx_description
1 polymer ?
#
loop_
_entity_poly.entity_id
_entity_poly.type
_entity_poly.pdbx_seq_one_letter_code
_entity_poly.pdbx_strand_id
1 'polypeptide(L)'
;MTARMLRWLTLVLLMAGGAAQALTAEQARAIAAGDTDDRIAAMNQTLDQADERTAAFLQALGEDAVKLSGDRVFIVRGDKTIDAVTG
;
A
#
# COMPACT_ATOMS: atom_id res chain seq x y z
N MET A 1 33.40 -18.36 -17.82
CA MET A 1 32.40 -17.47 -18.43
C MET A 1 31.08 -17.39 -17.64
N THR A 2 30.82 -18.30 -16.70
CA THR A 2 29.58 -18.38 -15.91
C THR A 2 29.44 -17.34 -14.79
N ALA A 3 30.54 -17.02 -14.08
CA ALA A 3 30.51 -16.08 -12.94
C ALA A 3 30.25 -14.62 -13.32
N ARG A 4 30.59 -14.23 -14.56
CA ARG A 4 30.31 -12.90 -15.11
C ARG A 4 28.84 -12.81 -15.51
N MET A 5 28.29 -13.83 -16.15
CA MET A 5 26.87 -13.88 -16.55
C MET A 5 25.92 -13.91 -15.34
N LEU A 6 26.30 -14.62 -14.27
CA LEU A 6 25.53 -14.67 -13.01
C LEU A 6 25.49 -13.31 -12.28
N ARG A 7 26.56 -12.53 -12.38
CA ARG A 7 26.67 -11.19 -11.76
C ARG A 7 25.82 -10.13 -12.46
N TRP A 8 25.51 -10.35 -13.74
CA TRP A 8 24.67 -9.45 -14.53
C TRP A 8 23.19 -9.80 -14.33
N LEU A 9 22.87 -11.08 -14.15
CA LEU A 9 21.52 -11.55 -13.77
C LEU A 9 21.09 -11.02 -12.39
N THR A 10 21.99 -10.96 -11.41
CA THR A 10 21.68 -10.38 -10.09
C THR A 10 21.50 -8.86 -10.12
N LEU A 11 22.24 -8.15 -10.97
CA LEU A 11 22.10 -6.70 -11.17
C LEU A 11 20.76 -6.31 -11.83
N VAL A 12 20.29 -7.12 -12.79
CA VAL A 12 18.96 -6.94 -13.41
C VAL A 12 17.83 -7.23 -12.42
N LEU A 13 17.97 -8.24 -11.56
CA LEU A 13 16.98 -8.55 -10.52
C LEU A 13 16.89 -7.45 -9.44
N LEU A 14 18.00 -6.76 -9.15
CA LEU A 14 18.04 -5.65 -8.19
C LEU A 14 17.46 -4.35 -8.76
N MET A 15 17.54 -4.12 -10.07
CA MET A 15 16.86 -2.99 -10.75
C MET A 15 15.40 -3.28 -11.10
N ALA A 16 14.95 -4.53 -11.02
CA ALA A 16 13.54 -4.92 -11.13
C ALA A 16 12.75 -4.70 -9.83
N GLY A 17 13.41 -4.26 -8.75
CA GLY A 17 12.77 -3.55 -7.63
C GLY A 17 12.31 -2.17 -8.11
N GLY A 18 11.38 -2.17 -9.07
CA GLY A 18 10.71 -0.98 -9.55
C GLY A 18 10.19 -0.19 -8.36
N ALA A 19 10.16 1.13 -8.50
CA ALA A 19 9.59 2.02 -7.51
C ALA A 19 8.21 1.47 -7.10
N ALA A 20 8.14 0.77 -5.97
CA ALA A 20 6.89 0.37 -5.37
C ALA A 20 6.25 1.68 -4.95
N GLN A 21 5.39 2.20 -5.81
CA GLN A 21 4.61 3.40 -5.53
C GLN A 21 3.59 3.00 -4.46
N ALA A 22 4.04 3.08 -3.21
CA ALA A 22 3.26 2.69 -2.06
C ALA A 22 2.04 3.59 -1.91
N LEU A 23 0.95 3.03 -1.39
CA LEU A 23 -0.24 3.76 -0.95
C LEU A 23 0.17 5.02 -0.18
N THR A 24 -0.15 6.20 -0.72
CA THR A 24 0.23 7.47 -0.07
C THR A 24 -0.66 7.78 1.13
N ALA A 25 -0.18 8.62 2.05
CA ALA A 25 -0.97 9.06 3.20
C ALA A 25 -2.26 9.78 2.83
N GLU A 26 -2.21 10.60 1.78
CA GLU A 26 -3.38 11.32 1.28
C GLU A 26 -4.41 10.35 0.68
N GLN A 27 -3.99 9.40 -0.15
CA GLN A 27 -4.86 8.35 -0.70
C GLN A 27 -5.47 7.50 0.40
N ALA A 28 -4.66 7.01 1.35
CA ALA A 28 -5.15 6.20 2.47
C ALA A 28 -6.21 6.96 3.28
N ARG A 29 -5.99 8.25 3.53
CA ARG A 29 -6.95 9.09 4.27
C ARG A 29 -8.20 9.36 3.46
N ALA A 30 -8.08 9.69 2.18
CA ALA A 30 -9.23 9.91 1.30
C ALA A 30 -10.12 8.65 1.22
N ILE A 31 -9.52 7.47 1.13
CA ILE A 31 -10.24 6.20 1.14
C ILE A 31 -10.84 5.90 2.52
N ALA A 32 -10.16 6.18 3.63
CA ALA A 32 -10.63 5.84 4.97
C ALA A 32 -11.70 6.81 5.50
N ALA A 33 -11.52 8.12 5.26
CA ALA A 33 -12.32 9.20 5.82
C ALA A 33 -13.35 9.78 4.85
N GLY A 34 -13.22 9.55 3.54
CA GLY A 34 -14.12 10.10 2.54
C GLY A 34 -15.54 9.56 2.64
N ASP A 35 -16.51 10.38 2.22
CA ASP A 35 -17.89 9.96 2.01
C ASP A 35 -17.99 8.93 0.87
N THR A 36 -19.15 8.32 0.65
CA THR A 36 -19.30 7.18 -0.27
C THR A 36 -18.75 7.46 -1.68
N ASP A 37 -19.11 8.59 -2.28
CA ASP A 37 -18.70 8.93 -3.65
C ASP A 37 -17.21 9.29 -3.71
N ASP A 38 -16.74 10.14 -2.79
CA ASP A 38 -15.33 10.55 -2.70
C ASP A 38 -14.41 9.35 -2.45
N ARG A 39 -14.86 8.40 -1.63
CA ARG A 39 -14.15 7.16 -1.33
C ARG A 39 -14.02 6.29 -2.57
N ILE A 40 -15.10 6.11 -3.34
CA ILE A 40 -15.06 5.33 -4.58
C ILE A 40 -14.10 5.99 -5.58
N ALA A 41 -14.15 7.32 -5.71
CA ALA A 41 -13.24 8.05 -6.58
C ALA A 41 -11.77 7.87 -6.15
N ALA A 42 -11.45 8.03 -4.87
CA ALA A 42 -10.10 7.85 -4.34
C ALA A 42 -9.60 6.40 -4.50
N MET A 43 -10.49 5.43 -4.28
CA MET A 43 -10.17 4.01 -4.44
C MET A 43 -9.86 3.68 -5.90
N ASN A 44 -10.68 4.15 -6.85
CA ASN A 44 -10.43 3.95 -8.28
C ASN A 44 -9.06 4.50 -8.73
N GLN A 45 -8.66 5.67 -8.22
CA GLN A 45 -7.34 6.25 -8.52
C GLN A 45 -6.17 5.42 -7.96
N THR A 46 -6.42 4.66 -6.90
CA THR A 46 -5.41 3.86 -6.20
C THR A 46 -5.31 2.45 -6.78
N LEU A 47 -6.40 1.92 -7.33
CA LEU A 47 -6.48 0.55 -7.85
C LEU A 47 -5.61 0.30 -9.08
N ASP A 48 -5.38 1.31 -9.92
CA ASP A 48 -4.55 1.18 -11.13
C ASP A 48 -3.10 0.75 -10.83
N GLN A 49 -2.63 0.97 -9.59
CA GLN A 49 -1.27 0.67 -9.16
C GLN A 49 -1.24 -0.13 -7.83
N ALA A 50 -2.34 -0.80 -7.47
CA ALA A 50 -2.46 -1.47 -6.18
C ALA A 50 -1.41 -2.57 -5.99
N ASP A 51 -0.61 -2.42 -4.93
CA ASP A 51 0.35 -3.42 -4.44
C ASP A 51 -0.25 -4.25 -3.29
N GLU A 52 0.50 -5.24 -2.78
CA GLU A 52 0.06 -6.11 -1.68
C GLU A 52 -0.37 -5.31 -0.43
N ARG A 53 0.29 -4.18 -0.20
CA ARG A 53 0.01 -3.29 0.91
C ARG A 53 -1.34 -2.60 0.74
N THR A 54 -1.61 -2.08 -0.45
CA THR A 54 -2.91 -1.50 -0.81
C THR A 54 -4.02 -2.54 -0.67
N ALA A 55 -3.78 -3.77 -1.11
CA ALA A 55 -4.74 -4.88 -0.95
C ALA A 55 -5.01 -5.18 0.55
N ALA A 56 -3.97 -5.23 1.39
CA ALA A 56 -4.11 -5.43 2.82
C ALA A 56 -4.90 -4.29 3.49
N PHE A 57 -4.69 -3.05 3.06
CA PHE A 57 -5.44 -1.89 3.52
C PHE A 57 -6.92 -1.96 3.14
N LEU A 58 -7.25 -2.28 1.88
CA LEU A 58 -8.63 -2.41 1.42
C LEU A 58 -9.36 -3.59 2.09
N GLN A 59 -8.67 -4.69 2.33
CA GLN A 59 -9.22 -5.81 3.11
C GLN A 59 -9.52 -5.37 4.55
N ALA A 60 -8.58 -4.72 5.22
CA ALA A 60 -8.78 -4.21 6.56
C ALA A 60 -9.93 -3.20 6.63
N LEU A 61 -10.12 -2.39 5.57
CA LEU A 61 -11.24 -1.46 5.47
C LEU A 61 -12.58 -2.20 5.44
N GLY A 62 -12.69 -3.28 4.66
CA GLY A 62 -13.88 -4.13 4.63
C GLY A 62 -14.13 -4.94 5.92
N GLU A 63 -13.12 -5.07 6.76
CA GLU A 63 -13.18 -5.71 8.09
C GLU A 63 -13.43 -4.70 9.23
N ASP A 64 -13.67 -3.42 8.92
CA ASP A 64 -13.76 -2.32 9.90
C ASP A 64 -12.51 -2.19 10.80
N ALA A 65 -11.37 -2.66 10.32
CA ALA A 65 -10.09 -2.67 11.04
C ALA A 65 -9.27 -1.39 10.82
N VAL A 66 -9.76 -0.43 10.02
CA VAL A 66 -9.05 0.82 9.73
C VAL A 66 -9.43 1.92 10.74
N LYS A 67 -8.44 2.56 11.33
CA LYS A 67 -8.63 3.68 12.27
C LYS A 67 -7.81 4.90 11.87
N LEU A 68 -8.35 6.07 12.17
CA LEU A 68 -7.71 7.36 11.94
C LEU A 68 -7.14 7.92 13.25
N SER A 69 -5.93 8.47 13.19
CA SER A 69 -5.36 9.28 14.28
C SER A 69 -4.63 10.49 13.70
N GLY A 70 -5.20 11.67 13.89
CA GLY A 70 -4.76 12.87 13.19
C GLY A 70 -4.83 12.67 11.67
N ASP A 71 -3.69 12.85 11.01
CA ASP A 71 -3.57 12.70 9.56
C ASP A 71 -3.11 11.30 9.13
N ARG A 72 -3.01 10.35 10.08
CA ARG A 72 -2.51 8.98 9.82
C ARG A 72 -3.63 7.96 9.85
N VAL A 73 -3.43 6.91 9.05
CA VAL A 73 -4.35 5.79 8.86
C VAL A 73 -3.66 4.53 9.35
N PHE A 74 -4.34 3.78 10.19
CA PHE A 74 -3.82 2.56 10.81
C PHE A 74 -4.72 1.37 10.54
N ILE A 75 -4.12 0.21 10.36
CA ILE A 75 -4.78 -1.08 10.37
C ILE A 75 -4.60 -1.67 11.78
N VAL A 76 -5.71 -1.94 12.46
CA VAL A 76 -5.74 -2.44 13.84
C VAL A 76 -6.38 -3.82 13.85
N ARG A 77 -5.59 -4.86 14.12
CA ARG A 77 -6.03 -6.24 14.22
C ARG A 77 -5.58 -6.84 15.55
N GLY A 78 -6.52 -7.04 16.46
CA GLY A 78 -6.23 -7.46 17.84
C GLY A 78 -5.25 -6.49 18.50
N ASP A 79 -4.12 -7.00 18.97
CA ASP A 79 -3.06 -6.21 19.63
C ASP A 79 -2.05 -5.59 18.66
N LYS A 80 -2.22 -5.80 17.34
CA LYS A 80 -1.33 -5.25 16.32
C LYS A 80 -1.91 -3.98 15.72
N THR A 81 -1.09 -2.93 15.68
CA THR A 81 -1.37 -1.68 14.98
C THR A 81 -0.28 -1.45 13.96
N ILE A 82 -0.67 -1.30 12.70
CA ILE A 82 0.22 -1.12 11.55
C ILE A 82 -0.15 0.20 10.88
N ASP A 83 0.82 1.04 10.56
CA ASP A 83 0.56 2.22 9.73
C ASP A 83 0.25 1.76 8.30
N ALA A 84 -0.84 2.25 7.71
CA ALA A 84 -1.33 1.81 6.39
C ALA A 84 -0.42 2.23 5.22
N VAL A 85 0.47 3.22 5.41
CA VAL A 85 1.37 3.79 4.40
C VAL A 85 2.82 3.29 4.56
N THR A 86 3.32 3.16 5.79
CA THR A 86 4.74 2.79 6.04
C THR A 86 4.95 1.34 6.43
N GLY A 87 3.98 0.72 7.14
CA GLY A 87 3.97 -0.71 7.46
C GLY A 87 4.32 -0.99 8.90
#